data_AF-A0A2N0R335-F1
#
_entry.id   AF-A0A2N0R335-F1
#
_cell.length_a   1.000
_cell.length_b   1.000
_cell.length_c   1.000
_cell.angle_alpha   90.00
_cell.angle_beta   90.00
_cell.angle_gamma   90.00
#
_symmetry.space_group_name_H-M   'P 1'
#
loop_
_entity.id
_entity.type
_entity.pdbx_description
1 polymer ?
#
loop_
_entity_poly.entity_id
_entity_poly.type
_entity_poly.pdbx_seq_one_letter_code
_entity_poly.pdbx_strand_id
1 'polypeptide(L)'
;MFSVFGEQRLERIDNNSPSMKIAEWKQNQKTRNAFYELFKNHDILTKIGHSVFKQYRDKELPFTHCAYILSICDILLNPNSYSIKCNDKSVTKRVEFFLQAFRNKTQIISPVAEESSDSVENENYDDFINNLDSQFP
;
A
#
# COMPACT_ATOMS: atom_id res chain seq x y z
N MET A 1 5.71 -8.53 3.05
CA MET A 1 5.62 -7.76 1.78
C MET A 1 6.59 -8.30 0.74
N PHE A 2 7.91 -8.03 0.85
CA PHE A 2 8.89 -8.52 -0.14
C PHE A 2 8.82 -10.03 -0.42
N SER A 3 8.62 -10.85 0.61
CA SER A 3 8.43 -12.30 0.47
C SER A 3 7.16 -12.70 -0.29
N VAL A 4 6.10 -11.88 -0.23
CA VAL A 4 4.81 -12.15 -0.88
C VAL A 4 4.90 -11.84 -2.38
N PHE A 5 5.62 -10.77 -2.74
CA PHE A 5 5.89 -10.45 -4.15
C PHE A 5 6.99 -11.34 -4.75
N GLY A 6 7.99 -11.70 -3.95
CA GLY A 6 9.19 -12.40 -4.41
C GLY A 6 10.20 -11.46 -5.08
N GLU A 7 11.47 -11.82 -5.03
CA GLU A 7 12.58 -10.96 -5.48
C GLU A 7 12.55 -10.66 -6.99
N GLN A 8 11.91 -11.51 -7.78
CA GLN A 8 11.72 -11.26 -9.21
C GLN A 8 10.76 -10.10 -9.49
N ARG A 9 9.80 -9.86 -8.60
CA ARG A 9 8.72 -8.88 -8.78
C ARG A 9 8.88 -7.65 -7.88
N LEU A 10 9.62 -7.76 -6.78
CA LEU A 10 9.96 -6.64 -5.91
C LEU A 10 11.33 -6.85 -5.29
N GLU A 11 12.31 -6.10 -5.78
CA GLU A 11 13.67 -6.13 -5.25
C GLU A 11 13.72 -5.53 -3.85
N ARG A 12 14.55 -6.10 -2.97
CA ARG A 12 14.71 -5.59 -1.60
C ARG A 12 15.50 -4.29 -1.60
N ILE A 13 15.09 -3.37 -0.75
CA ILE A 13 15.83 -2.14 -0.43
C ILE A 13 15.73 -1.87 1.07
N ASP A 14 16.71 -1.16 1.61
CA ASP A 14 16.76 -0.78 3.02
C ASP A 14 17.02 0.72 3.20
N ASN A 15 16.88 1.20 4.43
CA ASN A 15 17.09 2.60 4.79
C ASN A 15 18.56 3.05 4.76
N ASN A 16 19.50 2.13 4.57
CA ASN A 16 20.93 2.43 4.39
C ASN A 16 21.27 2.74 2.94
N SER A 17 20.35 2.43 2.01
CA SER A 17 20.51 2.73 0.60
C SER A 17 20.54 4.25 0.35
N PRO A 18 21.41 4.74 -0.57
CA PRO A 18 21.44 6.16 -0.91
C PRO A 18 20.08 6.65 -1.42
N SER A 19 19.72 7.90 -1.11
CA SER A 19 18.43 8.48 -1.53
C SER A 19 18.18 8.38 -3.03
N MET A 20 19.23 8.55 -3.86
CA MET A 20 19.15 8.39 -5.31
C MET A 20 18.75 6.96 -5.71
N LYS A 21 19.36 5.95 -5.09
CA LYS A 21 19.03 4.54 -5.31
C LYS A 21 17.59 4.22 -4.88
N ILE A 22 17.12 4.81 -3.78
CA ILE A 22 15.72 4.66 -3.32
C ILE A 22 14.75 5.27 -4.33
N ALA A 23 15.05 6.45 -4.85
CA ALA A 23 14.24 7.11 -5.86
C ALA A 23 14.16 6.28 -7.15
N GLU A 24 15.31 5.83 -7.67
CA GLU A 24 15.37 4.95 -8.85
C GLU A 24 14.60 3.65 -8.63
N TRP A 25 14.77 3.02 -7.47
CA TRP A 25 14.08 1.78 -7.12
C TRP A 25 12.57 1.97 -7.04
N LYS A 26 12.07 3.09 -6.51
CA LYS A 26 10.63 3.41 -6.49
C LYS A 26 10.06 3.72 -7.88
N GLN A 27 10.87 4.32 -8.75
CA GLN A 27 10.46 4.66 -10.11
C GLN A 27 10.53 3.48 -11.09
N ASN A 28 11.25 2.41 -10.72
CA ASN A 28 11.33 1.24 -11.56
C ASN A 28 9.94 0.57 -11.75
N GLN A 29 9.78 -0.11 -12.89
CA GLN A 29 8.49 -0.68 -13.27
C GLN A 29 8.00 -1.76 -12.29
N LYS A 30 8.92 -2.54 -11.72
CA LYS A 30 8.61 -3.63 -10.78
C LYS A 30 7.96 -3.10 -9.49
N THR A 31 8.58 -2.10 -8.87
CA THR A 31 8.09 -1.47 -7.63
C THR A 31 6.77 -0.75 -7.86
N ARG A 32 6.63 -0.03 -8.97
CA ARG A 32 5.35 0.58 -9.37
C ARG A 32 4.25 -0.45 -9.55
N ASN A 33 4.53 -1.54 -10.27
CA ASN A 33 3.57 -2.63 -10.45
C ASN A 33 3.18 -3.25 -9.10
N ALA A 34 4.14 -3.52 -8.22
CA ALA A 34 3.87 -4.04 -6.88
C ALA A 34 3.03 -3.08 -6.03
N PHE A 35 3.28 -1.77 -6.13
CA PHE A 35 2.47 -0.74 -5.49
C PHE A 35 1.02 -0.78 -5.96
N TYR A 36 0.78 -0.75 -7.29
CA TYR A 36 -0.58 -0.78 -7.83
C TYR A 36 -1.29 -2.11 -7.54
N GLU A 37 -0.59 -3.23 -7.63
CA GLU A 37 -1.15 -4.54 -7.33
C GLU A 37 -1.64 -4.67 -5.88
N LEU A 38 -0.98 -3.99 -4.93
CA LEU A 38 -1.44 -3.94 -3.55
C LEU A 38 -2.88 -3.42 -3.42
N PHE A 39 -3.25 -2.47 -4.28
CA PHE A 39 -4.58 -1.85 -4.31
C PHE A 39 -5.50 -2.42 -5.39
N LYS A 40 -5.10 -3.50 -6.08
CA LYS A 40 -5.96 -4.17 -7.07
C LYS A 40 -6.24 -5.62 -6.71
N ASN A 41 -5.29 -6.26 -6.03
CA ASN A 41 -5.34 -7.67 -5.70
C ASN A 41 -5.43 -7.86 -4.18
N HIS A 42 -6.64 -8.08 -3.69
CA HIS A 42 -6.94 -8.33 -2.26
C HIS A 42 -6.13 -9.48 -1.67
N ASP A 43 -5.85 -10.52 -2.46
CA ASP A 43 -5.08 -11.67 -2.01
C ASP A 43 -3.65 -11.28 -1.60
N ILE A 44 -3.06 -10.26 -2.23
CA ILE A 44 -1.73 -9.77 -1.83
C ILE A 44 -1.77 -9.15 -0.43
N LEU A 45 -2.75 -8.26 -0.18
CA LEU A 45 -2.92 -7.64 1.13
C LEU A 45 -3.15 -8.70 2.22
N THR A 46 -4.02 -9.67 1.94
CA THR A 46 -4.32 -10.79 2.83
C THR A 46 -3.08 -11.64 3.11
N LYS A 47 -2.33 -12.06 2.07
CA LYS A 47 -1.08 -12.81 2.22
C LYS A 47 -0.04 -12.04 3.04
N ILE A 48 0.08 -10.72 2.84
CA ILE A 48 0.96 -9.88 3.65
C ILE A 48 0.48 -9.89 5.10
N GLY A 49 -0.82 -9.69 5.33
CA GLY A 49 -1.38 -9.65 6.67
C GLY A 49 -1.24 -10.97 7.42
N HIS A 50 -1.49 -12.11 6.78
CA HIS A 50 -1.27 -13.44 7.38
C HIS A 50 0.20 -13.74 7.64
N SER A 51 1.10 -13.21 6.82
CA SER A 51 2.55 -13.32 7.04
C SER A 51 3.02 -12.49 8.25
N VAL A 52 2.40 -11.34 8.51
CA VAL A 52 2.79 -10.42 9.61
C VAL A 52 2.09 -10.81 10.91
N PHE A 53 0.77 -11.03 10.86
CA PHE A 53 -0.08 -11.34 11.99
C PHE A 53 -0.49 -12.81 11.96
N LYS A 54 0.43 -13.68 12.38
CA LYS A 54 0.28 -15.15 12.33
C LYS A 54 -0.99 -15.66 13.02
N GLN A 55 -1.49 -14.94 14.02
CA GLN A 55 -2.73 -15.26 14.74
C GLN A 55 -4.00 -15.15 13.87
N TYR A 56 -3.90 -14.53 12.69
CA TYR A 56 -4.99 -14.40 11.71
C TYR A 56 -4.81 -15.29 10.48
N ARG A 57 -3.88 -16.26 10.48
CA ARG A 57 -3.59 -17.10 9.29
C ARG A 57 -4.84 -17.72 8.64
N ASP A 58 -5.79 -18.17 9.46
CA ASP A 58 -7.03 -18.81 9.02
C ASP A 58 -8.27 -17.97 9.40
N LYS A 59 -8.06 -16.66 9.60
CA LYS A 59 -9.09 -15.71 10.01
C LYS A 59 -9.06 -14.48 9.13
N GLU A 60 -10.17 -13.77 9.15
CA GLU A 60 -10.25 -12.45 8.55
C GLU A 60 -9.36 -11.45 9.29
N LEU A 61 -8.69 -10.57 8.54
CA LEU A 61 -7.86 -9.52 9.08
C LEU A 61 -8.72 -8.32 9.47
N PRO A 62 -8.65 -7.83 10.73
CA PRO A 62 -9.40 -6.64 11.12
C PRO A 62 -8.99 -5.42 10.29
N PHE A 63 -9.92 -4.50 10.01
CA PHE A 63 -9.65 -3.29 9.21
C PHE A 63 -8.48 -2.45 9.75
N THR A 64 -8.27 -2.43 11.07
CA THR A 64 -7.13 -1.77 11.69
C THR A 64 -5.78 -2.36 11.26
N HIS A 65 -5.72 -3.68 11.10
CA HIS A 65 -4.54 -4.37 10.61
C HIS A 65 -4.33 -4.13 9.11
N CYS A 66 -5.41 -4.15 8.32
CA CYS A 66 -5.36 -3.79 6.89
C CYS A 66 -4.86 -2.35 6.69
N ALA A 67 -5.42 -1.38 7.41
CA ALA A 67 -5.00 0.02 7.35
C ALA A 67 -3.54 0.19 7.74
N TYR A 68 -3.08 -0.51 8.78
CA TYR A 68 -1.68 -0.50 9.19
C TYR A 68 -0.74 -1.07 8.11
N ILE A 69 -1.08 -2.22 7.52
CA ILE A 69 -0.29 -2.82 6.44
C ILE A 69 -0.23 -1.88 5.24
N LEU A 70 -1.38 -1.35 4.79
CA LEU A 70 -1.44 -0.40 3.67
C LEU A 70 -0.62 0.86 3.96
N SER A 71 -0.63 1.35 5.20
CA SER A 71 0.17 2.50 5.62
C SER A 71 1.66 2.28 5.44
N ILE A 72 2.15 1.11 5.88
CA ILE A 72 3.56 0.75 5.73
C ILE A 72 3.90 0.54 4.25
N CYS A 73 3.04 -0.15 3.51
CA CYS A 73 3.27 -0.38 2.08
C CYS A 73 3.24 0.92 1.26
N ASP A 74 2.35 1.86 1.56
CA ASP A 74 2.32 3.17 0.90
C ASP A 74 3.62 3.94 1.16
N ILE A 75 4.09 4.02 2.41
CA ILE A 75 5.38 4.67 2.71
C ILE A 75 6.52 4.02 1.90
N LEU A 76 6.58 2.69 1.91
CA LEU A 76 7.68 1.95 1.31
C LEU A 76 7.65 1.96 -0.22
N LEU A 77 6.48 1.82 -0.84
CA LEU A 77 6.37 1.56 -2.29
C LEU A 77 5.89 2.74 -3.11
N ASN A 78 5.27 3.76 -2.49
CA ASN A 78 4.66 4.86 -3.23
C ASN A 78 5.73 5.58 -4.10
N PRO A 79 5.56 5.64 -5.43
CA PRO A 79 6.52 6.23 -6.35
C PRO A 79 6.65 7.75 -6.21
N ASN A 80 5.64 8.41 -5.61
CA ASN A 80 5.60 9.85 -5.40
C ASN A 80 6.30 10.28 -4.10
N SER A 81 6.88 9.34 -3.34
CA SER A 81 7.65 9.61 -2.12
C SER A 81 9.11 9.27 -2.31
N TYR A 82 10.03 10.13 -1.88
CA TYR A 82 11.48 9.85 -1.92
C TYR A 82 12.01 9.11 -0.69
N SER A 83 11.14 8.80 0.27
CA SER A 83 11.52 8.16 1.54
C SER A 83 10.83 6.82 1.71
N ILE A 84 11.55 5.91 2.37
CA ILE A 84 11.06 4.62 2.86
C ILE A 84 11.07 4.55 4.40
N LYS A 85 11.34 5.68 5.07
CA LYS A 85 11.41 5.72 6.53
C LYS A 85 10.01 5.70 7.14
N CYS A 86 9.66 4.60 7.80
CA CYS A 86 8.48 4.51 8.65
C CYS A 86 8.79 5.16 10.01
N ASN A 87 8.16 6.30 10.30
CA ASN A 87 8.13 6.90 11.63
C ASN A 87 6.68 6.96 12.13
N ASP A 88 6.49 6.96 13.45
CA ASP A 88 5.16 6.90 14.08
C ASP A 88 4.22 7.95 13.51
N LYS A 89 4.67 9.21 13.37
CA LYS A 89 3.85 10.30 12.82
C LYS A 89 3.36 10.00 11.39
N SER A 90 4.24 9.49 10.54
CA SER A 90 3.92 9.20 9.13
C SER A 90 3.04 7.97 8.98
N VAL A 91 3.21 6.99 9.87
CA VAL A 91 2.39 5.77 9.92
C VAL A 91 1.00 6.12 10.45
N THR A 92 0.90 6.80 11.60
CA THR A 92 -0.38 7.20 12.21
C THR A 92 -1.23 8.02 11.25
N LYS A 93 -0.65 9.02 10.57
CA LYS A 93 -1.38 9.83 9.57
C LYS A 93 -2.00 8.97 8.47
N ARG A 94 -1.28 7.94 7.99
CA ARG A 94 -1.77 7.04 6.94
C ARG A 94 -2.79 6.03 7.47
N VAL A 95 -2.60 5.54 8.68
CA VAL A 95 -3.55 4.62 9.32
C VAL A 95 -4.90 5.32 9.48
N GLU A 96 -4.90 6.55 9.99
CA GLU A 96 -6.10 7.37 10.10
C GLU A 96 -6.76 7.58 8.74
N PHE A 97 -5.98 7.92 7.72
CA PHE A 97 -6.46 8.09 6.35
C PHE A 97 -7.14 6.82 5.81
N PHE A 98 -6.48 5.66 5.88
CA PHE A 98 -7.05 4.40 5.37
C PHE A 98 -8.26 3.94 6.19
N LEU A 99 -8.23 4.09 7.52
CA LEU A 99 -9.38 3.80 8.37
C LEU A 99 -10.58 4.69 8.02
N GLN A 100 -10.35 5.97 7.75
CA GLN A 100 -11.40 6.88 7.34
C GLN A 100 -11.93 6.51 5.95
N ALA A 101 -11.07 6.14 5.01
CA ALA A 101 -11.48 5.69 3.68
C ALA A 101 -12.35 4.43 3.74
N PHE A 102 -11.97 3.45 4.57
CA PHE A 102 -12.79 2.25 4.82
C PHE A 102 -14.16 2.59 5.42
N ARG A 103 -14.23 3.54 6.37
CA ARG A 103 -15.49 3.95 6.99
C ARG A 103 -16.41 4.72 6.04
N ASN A 104 -15.83 5.60 5.23
CA ASN A 104 -16.59 6.52 4.39
C ASN A 104 -16.94 5.92 3.03
N LYS A 105 -16.54 4.65 2.77
CA LYS A 105 -16.62 4.01 1.44
C LYS A 105 -16.03 4.90 0.34
N THR A 106 -15.11 5.79 0.71
CA THR A 106 -14.55 6.79 -0.19
C THR A 106 -13.35 6.18 -0.90
N GLN A 107 -13.22 6.47 -2.19
CA GLN A 107 -12.08 6.07 -3.02
C GLN A 107 -10.77 6.40 -2.29
N ILE A 108 -9.92 5.38 -2.12
CA ILE A 108 -8.59 5.53 -1.53
C ILE A 108 -7.70 6.23 -2.57
N ILE A 109 -7.67 7.56 -2.53
CA ILE A 109 -6.66 8.36 -3.25
C ILE A 109 -5.53 8.63 -2.25
N SER A 110 -4.31 8.14 -2.52
CA SER A 110 -3.16 8.39 -1.64
C SER A 110 -3.11 9.89 -1.26
N PRO A 111 -3.00 10.27 0.03
CA PRO A 111 -3.16 11.65 0.52
C PRO A 111 -1.99 12.59 0.13
N VAL A 112 -1.22 12.23 -0.90
CA VAL A 112 -0.11 13.00 -1.47
C VAL A 112 -0.38 13.35 -2.94
N ALA A 113 -1.51 12.95 -3.52
CA ALA A 113 -1.85 13.24 -4.92
C ALA A 113 -2.39 14.67 -5.17
N GLU A 114 -2.49 15.53 -4.16
CA GLU A 114 -2.99 16.91 -4.32
C GLU A 114 -1.91 17.97 -4.59
N GLU A 115 -0.74 17.59 -5.12
CA GLU A 115 0.18 18.56 -5.73
C GLU A 115 0.74 18.03 -7.06
N SER A 116 -0.10 18.02 -8.10
CA SER A 116 0.25 18.52 -9.44
C SER A 116 -0.91 18.22 -10.39
N SER A 117 -1.43 19.29 -10.99
CA SER A 117 -2.17 19.26 -12.25
C SER A 117 -1.44 18.37 -13.25
N ASP A 118 -2.02 17.24 -13.62
CA ASP A 118 -2.46 16.98 -14.99
C ASP A 118 -3.13 15.61 -15.08
N SER A 119 -4.23 15.59 -15.81
CA SER A 119 -5.20 14.51 -15.95
C SER A 119 -4.57 13.18 -16.38
N VAL A 120 -4.69 12.17 -15.52
CA VAL A 120 -4.73 10.76 -15.93
C VAL A 120 -5.95 10.14 -15.27
N GLU A 121 -6.99 9.90 -16.07
CA GLU A 121 -8.18 9.13 -15.70
C GLU A 121 -7.73 7.77 -15.12
N ASN A 122 -7.88 7.61 -13.81
CA ASN A 122 -7.59 6.36 -13.10
C ASN A 122 -8.90 5.62 -12.84
N GLU A 123 -9.45 4.97 -13.87
CA GLU A 123 -10.64 4.10 -13.76
C GLU A 123 -10.36 2.76 -13.06
N ASN A 124 -9.53 2.69 -12.01
CA ASN A 124 -9.15 1.39 -11.46
C ASN A 124 -8.83 1.41 -9.95
N TYR A 125 -9.48 2.30 -9.21
CA TYR A 125 -9.61 2.24 -7.75
C TYR A 125 -11.05 1.98 -7.30
N ASP A 126 -12.04 2.36 -8.13
CA ASP A 126 -13.46 2.11 -7.90
C ASP A 126 -13.76 0.62 -7.76
N ASP A 127 -13.22 -0.21 -8.65
CA ASP A 127 -13.39 -1.66 -8.60
C ASP A 127 -12.80 -2.30 -7.34
N PHE A 128 -11.71 -1.75 -6.79
CA PHE A 128 -11.08 -2.31 -5.58
C PHE A 128 -11.93 -2.06 -4.34
N ILE A 129 -12.42 -0.83 -4.15
CA ILE A 129 -13.27 -0.46 -3.01
C ILE A 129 -14.63 -1.16 -3.10
N ASN A 130 -15.22 -1.21 -4.30
CA ASN A 130 -16.48 -1.93 -4.52
C ASN A 130 -16.34 -3.45 -4.31
N ASN A 131 -15.17 -4.03 -4.58
CA ASN A 131 -14.90 -5.46 -4.36
C ASN A 131 -14.49 -5.76 -2.90
N LEU A 132 -13.90 -4.80 -2.17
CA LEU A 132 -13.80 -4.85 -0.70
C LEU A 132 -15.20 -4.95 -0.08
N ASP A 133 -16.11 -4.06 -0.50
CA ASP A 133 -17.49 -4.00 0.01
C ASP A 133 -18.29 -5.31 -0.20
N SER A 134 -18.00 -6.08 -1.24
CA SER A 134 -18.70 -7.36 -1.50
C SER A 134 -18.20 -8.53 -0.64
N GLN A 135 -17.05 -8.39 0.02
CA GLN A 135 -16.40 -9.48 0.77
C GLN A 135 -16.39 -9.25 2.28
N PHE A 136 -16.79 -8.07 2.75
CA PHE A 136 -16.78 -7.72 4.17
C PHE A 136 -18.18 -7.22 4.59
N PRO A 137 -18.88 -7.93 5.49
CA PRO A 137 -20.26 -7.64 5.89
C PRO A 137 -20.46 -6.36 6.71
#